data_AF-A0A961AED2-F1
#
_entry.id   AF-A0A961AED2-F1
#
_cell.length_a   1.000
_cell.length_b   1.000
_cell.length_c   1.000
_cell.angle_alpha   90.00
_cell.angle_beta   90.00
_cell.angle_gamma   90.00
#
_symmetry.space_group_name_H-M   'P 1'
#
loop_
_entity.id
_entity.type
_entity.pdbx_description
1 polymer ?
#
loop_
_entity_poly.entity_id
_entity_poly.type
_entity_poly.pdbx_seq_one_letter_code
_entity_poly.pdbx_strand_id
1 'polypeptide(L)' 'LRKYRPEGFELHYPAGFLRRKVQRNGYIKLDRRMINLTTALRGWHVGLQSQGSQEYRVWFAQLCLGRLNLRDEVMHPPG' A
#
# COMPACT_ATOMS: atom_id res chain seq x y z
N LEU A 1 -14.67 -22.32 -16.31
CA LEU A 1 -14.15 -21.41 -15.27
C LEU A 1 -13.03 -20.56 -15.86
N ARG A 2 -13.26 -19.25 -16.04
CA ARG A 2 -12.23 -18.32 -16.51
C ARG A 2 -11.20 -18.16 -15.40
N LYS A 3 -9.97 -18.65 -15.58
CA LYS A 3 -8.85 -18.37 -14.66
C LYS A 3 -8.61 -16.86 -14.68
N TYR A 4 -8.96 -16.18 -13.58
CA TYR A 4 -8.59 -14.79 -13.38
C TYR A 4 -7.06 -14.70 -13.39
N ARG A 5 -6.50 -14.15 -14.47
CA ARG A 5 -5.07 -13.84 -14.58
C ARG A 5 -4.90 -12.37 -14.19
N PRO A 6 -4.35 -12.06 -13.01
CA PRO A 6 -4.04 -10.68 -12.62
C PRO A 6 -2.84 -10.10 -13.41
N GLU A 7 -2.22 -10.91 -14.28
CA GLU A 7 -1.18 -10.53 -15.22
C GLU A 7 -1.72 -9.47 -16.21
N GLY A 8 -1.67 -8.20 -15.81
CA GLY A 8 -2.05 -7.06 -16.65
C GLY A 8 -2.93 -6.00 -16.00
N PHE A 9 -3.51 -6.25 -14.82
CA PHE A 9 -4.29 -5.22 -14.11
C PHE A 9 -3.38 -4.40 -13.20
N GLU A 10 -2.78 -3.36 -13.75
CA GLU A 10 -1.96 -2.42 -12.99
C GLU A 10 -2.85 -1.33 -12.39
N LEU A 11 -2.83 -1.20 -11.05
CA LEU A 11 -3.51 -0.09 -10.39
C LEU A 11 -2.77 1.21 -10.67
N HIS A 12 -3.45 2.13 -11.36
CA HIS A 12 -3.00 3.49 -11.55
C HIS A 12 -3.37 4.35 -10.34
N TYR A 13 -2.39 5.09 -9.84
CA TYR A 13 -2.56 6.06 -8.78
C TYR A 13 -2.32 7.47 -9.33
N PRO A 14 -2.98 8.50 -8.79
CA PRO A 14 -2.75 9.88 -9.20
C PRO A 14 -1.29 10.31 -9.03
N ALA A 15 -0.91 11.38 -9.75
CA ALA A 15 0.40 11.99 -9.60
C ALA A 15 0.66 12.36 -8.12
N GLY A 16 1.89 12.14 -7.66
CA GLY A 16 2.31 12.40 -6.27
C GLY A 16 2.13 11.23 -5.30
N PHE A 17 1.45 10.15 -5.70
CA PHE A 17 1.39 8.93 -4.89
C PHE A 17 2.68 8.10 -5.05
N LEU A 18 3.23 7.61 -3.94
CA LEU A 18 4.29 6.60 -4.00
C LEU A 18 3.66 5.22 -4.16
N ARG A 19 4.09 4.48 -5.17
CA ARG A 19 3.60 3.12 -5.41
C ARG A 19 4.52 2.08 -4.76
N ARG A 20 3.97 1.14 -3.99
CA ARG A 20 4.74 0.06 -3.36
C ARG A 20 4.06 -1.29 -3.52
N LYS A 21 4.83 -2.29 -3.95
CA LYS A 21 4.36 -3.67 -4.06
C LYS A 21 4.35 -4.32 -2.69
N VAL A 22 3.22 -4.93 -2.33
CA VAL A 22 3.09 -5.74 -1.12
C VAL A 22 3.80 -7.07 -1.37
N GLN A 23 4.77 -7.38 -0.52
CA GLN A 23 5.55 -8.60 -0.58
C GLN A 23 4.72 -9.82 -0.16
N ARG A 24 5.26 -11.03 -0.35
CA ARG A 24 4.55 -12.28 -0.05
C ARG A 24 4.13 -12.39 1.43
N ASN A 25 4.88 -11.79 2.33
CA ASN A 25 4.62 -11.76 3.77
C ASN A 25 3.67 -10.61 4.21
N GLY A 26 3.14 -9.82 3.27
CA GLY A 26 2.23 -8.71 3.58
C GLY A 26 2.90 -7.36 3.88
N TYR A 27 4.22 -7.26 3.70
CA TYR A 27 4.97 -6.04 3.98
C TYR A 27 5.21 -5.18 2.74
N ILE A 28 5.43 -3.88 2.94
CA ILE A 28 6.00 -2.98 1.94
C ILE A 28 7.35 -2.45 2.42
N LYS A 29 8.21 -2.09 1.45
CA LYS A 29 9.47 -1.37 1.72
C LYS A 29 9.26 0.13 1.48
N LEU A 30 9.51 0.95 2.50
CA LEU A 30 9.37 2.39 2.44
C LEU A 30 10.44 3.04 3.32
N ASP A 31 11.21 3.98 2.77
CA ASP A 31 12.28 4.69 3.50
C ASP A 31 13.20 3.76 4.32
N ARG A 32 13.71 2.70 3.67
CA ARG A 32 14.55 1.65 4.30
C ARG A 32 13.88 0.84 5.42
N ARG A 33 12.61 1.08 5.73
CA ARG A 33 11.80 0.35 6.72
C ARG A 33 10.92 -0.71 6.06
N MET A 34 10.52 -1.69 6.86
CA MET A 34 9.63 -2.78 6.46
C MET A 34 8.32 -2.66 7.25
N ILE A 35 7.24 -2.30 6.55
CA ILE A 35 5.97 -1.94 7.19
C ILE A 35 4.94 -3.01 6.87
N ASN A 36 4.31 -3.58 7.90
CA ASN A 36 3.26 -4.59 7.74
C ASN A 36 1.95 -3.92 7.30
N LEU A 37 1.34 -4.41 6.22
CA LEU A 37 0.01 -3.99 5.79
C LEU A 37 -1.00 -5.13 5.96
N THR A 38 -0.85 -6.18 5.15
CA THR A 38 -1.71 -7.37 5.14
C THR A 38 -1.22 -8.36 4.08
N THR A 39 -1.31 -9.66 4.37
CA THR A 39 -1.04 -10.72 3.38
C THR A 39 -2.11 -10.82 2.29
N ALA A 40 -3.31 -10.27 2.53
CA ALA A 40 -4.42 -10.29 1.57
C ALA A 40 -4.09 -9.55 0.26
N LEU A 41 -3.22 -8.55 0.32
CA LEU A 41 -2.80 -7.74 -0.83
C LEU A 41 -1.48 -8.20 -1.45
N ARG A 42 -0.98 -9.40 -1.09
CA ARG A 42 0.29 -9.92 -1.63
C ARG A 42 0.35 -9.83 -3.15
N GLY A 43 1.46 -9.32 -3.68
CA GLY A 43 1.67 -9.16 -5.12
C GLY A 43 0.99 -7.95 -5.75
N TRP A 44 0.07 -7.28 -5.05
CA TRP A 44 -0.55 -6.04 -5.49
C TRP A 44 0.31 -4.83 -5.15
N HIS A 45 0.09 -3.76 -5.90
CA HIS A 45 0.61 -2.44 -5.55
C HIS A 45 -0.41 -1.68 -4.71
N VAL A 46 0.07 -0.97 -3.70
CA VAL A 46 -0.67 0.06 -2.98
C VAL A 46 -0.12 1.44 -3.34
N GLY A 47 -0.96 2.45 -3.22
CA GLY A 47 -0.61 3.85 -3.37
C GLY A 47 -0.49 4.49 -2.00
N LEU A 48 0.58 5.26 -1.80
CA LEU A 48 0.83 5.99 -0.58
C LEU A 48 0.71 7.49 -0.88
N GLN A 49 -0.31 8.11 -0.31
CA GLN A 49 -0.54 9.54 -0.41
C GLN A 49 0.15 10.23 0.77
N SER A 50 1.17 11.04 0.54
CA SER A 50 1.80 11.81 1.62
C SER A 50 0.79 12.74 2.29
N GLN A 51 0.81 12.81 3.62
CA GLN A 51 0.05 13.75 4.44
C GLN A 51 0.98 14.70 5.23
N GLY A 52 2.29 14.57 5.03
CA GLY A 52 3.32 15.28 5.81
C GLY A 52 4.66 14.56 5.73
N SER A 53 5.61 14.94 6.58
CA SER A 53 6.98 14.41 6.52
C SER A 53 7.10 12.92 6.85
N GLN A 54 6.16 12.34 7.62
CA GLN A 54 6.22 10.96 8.10
C GLN A 54 4.87 10.26 8.13
N GLU A 55 3.89 10.81 7.41
CA GLU A 55 2.53 10.26 7.40
C GLU A 55 2.04 10.01 5.98
N TYR A 56 1.42 8.85 5.78
CA TYR A 56 0.84 8.46 4.50
C TYR A 56 -0.56 7.92 4.71
N ARG A 57 -1.50 8.23 3.80
CA ARG A 57 -2.68 7.39 3.61
C ARG A 57 -2.36 6.25 2.67
N VAL A 58 -2.76 5.03 3.03
CA VAL A 58 -2.54 3.82 2.24
C VAL A 58 -3.80 3.52 1.45
N TRP A 59 -3.67 3.42 0.13
CA TRP A 59 -4.77 3.24 -0.81
C TRP A 59 -4.62 1.97 -1.64
N PHE A 60 -5.68 1.20 -1.75
CA PHE A 60 -5.82 0.12 -2.72
C PHE A 60 -6.92 0.48 -3.72
N ALA A 61 -6.55 0.82 -4.95
CA ALA A 61 -7.45 1.49 -5.89
C ALA A 61 -8.12 2.71 -5.23
N GLN A 62 -9.46 2.71 -5.13
CA GLN A 62 -10.26 3.77 -4.51
C GLN A 62 -10.51 3.56 -3.01
N LEU A 63 -10.05 2.45 -2.43
CA LEU A 63 -10.25 2.13 -1.02
C LEU A 63 -9.09 2.67 -0.17
N CYS A 64 -9.40 3.54 0.80
CA CYS A 64 -8.46 3.93 1.84
C CYS A 64 -8.38 2.80 2.88
N LEU A 65 -7.21 2.16 2.98
CA LEU A 65 -6.97 1.07 3.93
C LEU A 65 -6.60 1.56 5.32
N GLY A 66 -6.06 2.78 5.42
CA GLY A 66 -5.58 3.31 6.68
C GLY A 66 -4.56 4.41 6.56
N ARG A 67 -3.99 4.76 7.72
CA ARG A 67 -2.95 5.77 7.90
C ARG A 67 -1.68 5.09 8.38
N LEU A 68 -0.58 5.40 7.74
CA LEU A 68 0.74 4.91 8.10
C LEU A 68 1.54 6.05 8.69
N ASN A 69 1.99 5.89 9.94
CA ASN A 69 3.00 6.75 10.54
C ASN A 69 4.35 6.05 10.48
N LEU A 70 5.38 6.71 9.94
CA LEU A 70 6.69 6.09 9.85
C LEU A 70 7.35 5.94 11.23
N ARG A 71 6.96 6.73 12.24
CA ARG A 71 7.59 6.69 13.57
C ARG A 71 7.35 5.39 14.32
N ASP A 72 6.12 4.89 14.26
CA ASP A 72 5.73 3.65 14.91
C ASP A 72 5.76 2.44 13.95
N GLU A 73 5.90 2.69 12.64
CA GLU A 73 5.91 1.67 11.58
C GLU A 73 4.60 0.85 11.52
N VAL A 74 3.51 1.43 12.03
CA VAL A 74 2.19 0.79 12.13
C VAL A 74 1.19 1.44 11.17
N MET A 75 0.38 0.59 10.53
CA MET A 75 -0.81 1.04 9.81
C MET A 75 -1.99 1.09 10.78
N HIS A 76 -2.51 2.29 11.01
CA HIS A 76 -3.71 2.57 11.77
C HIS A 76 -4.94 2.54 10.86
N PRO A 77 -6.13 2.18 11.38
CA PRO A 77 -7.37 2.26 10.62
C PRO A 77 -7.63 3.66 10.03
N PRO A 78 -8.39 3.74 8.92
CA PRO A 78 -8.89 5.02 8.44
C PRO A 78 -9.84 5.56 9.52
N GLY A 79 -9.51 6.73 10.06
CA GLY A 79 -10.35 7.42 11.04
C GLY A 79 -11.56 8.06 10.39
#